data_AF-A0A942MCM4-F1
#
_entry.id   AF-A0A942MCM4-F1
#
_cell.length_a   1.000
_cell.length_b   1.000
_cell.length_c   1.000
_cell.angle_alpha   90.00
_cell.angle_beta   90.00
_cell.angle_gamma   90.00
#
_symmetry.space_group_name_H-M   'P 1'
#
loop_
_entity.id
_entity.type
_entity.pdbx_description
1 polymer ?
#
loop_
_entity_poly.entity_id
_entity_poly.type
_entity_poly.pdbx_seq_one_letter_code
_entity_poly.pdbx_strand_id
1 'polypeptide(L)'
;MSPRFSTSHSSALYERLEKDCYETGRFLERMGFKAATLPLMLPIEMTRDRKGMSGDLSLKHLAVAAGLGKIGRNGLLLTKQFGPRVRLAAVVTDAELIPDHEMSDEHPVRAVLPA
;
A
#
# COMPACT_ATOMS: atom_id res chain seq x y z
N MET A 1 20.19 11.60 9.78
CA MET A 1 18.83 11.94 10.25
C MET A 1 18.58 11.22 11.57
N SER A 2 18.08 11.88 12.61
CA SER A 2 17.86 11.19 13.89
C SER A 2 16.74 10.15 13.75
N PRO A 3 16.79 9.00 14.46
CA PRO A 3 15.75 7.98 14.41
C PRO A 3 14.35 8.54 14.70
N ARG A 4 14.24 9.53 15.60
CA ARG A 4 12.97 10.17 15.98
C ARG A 4 12.30 10.92 14.81
N PHE A 5 13.07 11.63 14.00
CA PHE A 5 12.51 12.34 12.83
C PHE A 5 11.99 11.36 11.78
N SER A 6 12.70 10.26 11.56
CA SER A 6 12.27 9.21 10.61
C SER A 6 10.97 8.53 11.06
N THR A 7 10.85 8.26 12.36
CA THR A 7 9.63 7.66 12.93
C THR A 7 8.47 8.63 12.86
N SER A 8 8.66 9.90 13.28
CA SER A 8 7.60 10.91 13.25
C SER A 8 7.08 11.17 11.83
N HIS A 9 7.97 11.25 10.84
CA HIS A 9 7.57 11.38 9.45
C HIS A 9 6.75 10.17 8.98
N SER A 10 7.19 8.95 9.31
CA SER A 10 6.46 7.74 8.93
C SER A 10 5.08 7.70 9.60
N SER A 11 5.00 7.98 10.91
CA SER A 11 3.73 8.02 11.64
C SER A 11 2.74 9.01 11.04
N ALA A 12 3.18 10.22 10.68
CA ALA A 12 2.33 11.22 10.04
C ALA A 12 1.77 10.75 8.68
N LEU A 13 2.58 10.03 7.89
CA LEU A 13 2.12 9.45 6.63
C LEU A 13 1.10 8.32 6.85
N TYR A 14 1.31 7.48 7.86
CA TYR A 14 0.38 6.40 8.19
C TYR A 14 -0.96 6.93 8.67
N GLU A 15 -0.96 7.90 9.59
CA GLU A 15 -2.19 8.54 10.07
C GLU A 15 -3.00 9.16 8.92
N ARG A 16 -2.30 9.79 7.96
CA ARG A 16 -2.95 10.36 6.79
C ARG A 16 -3.58 9.27 5.91
N LEU A 17 -2.85 8.19 5.63
CA LEU A 17 -3.35 7.09 4.82
C LEU A 17 -4.54 6.38 5.47
N GLU A 18 -4.50 6.16 6.79
CA GLU A 18 -5.61 5.55 7.52
C GLU A 18 -6.87 6.41 7.40
N LYS A 19 -6.73 7.73 7.55
CA LYS A 19 -7.85 8.66 7.36
C LYS A 19 -8.40 8.61 5.93
N ASP A 20 -7.54 8.65 4.91
CA ASP A 20 -7.97 8.63 3.51
C ASP A 20 -8.67 7.28 3.17
N CYS A 21 -8.17 6.16 3.70
CA CYS A 21 -8.83 4.85 3.57
C CYS A 21 -10.17 4.79 4.29
N TYR A 22 -10.27 5.34 5.50
CA TYR A 22 -11.52 5.40 6.24
C TYR A 22 -12.59 6.19 5.48
N GLU A 23 -12.24 7.39 4.99
CA GLU A 23 -13.17 8.21 4.20
C GLU A 23 -13.61 7.51 2.92
N THR A 24 -12.69 6.81 2.25
CA THR A 24 -12.99 6.01 1.05
C THR A 24 -13.94 4.85 1.39
N GLY A 25 -13.71 4.13 2.48
CA GLY A 25 -14.61 3.07 2.95
C GLY A 25 -16.00 3.61 3.27
N ARG A 26 -16.10 4.71 4.00
CA ARG A 26 -17.39 5.37 4.31
C ARG A 26 -18.10 5.87 3.06
N PHE A 27 -17.36 6.33 2.07
CA PHE A 27 -17.92 6.71 0.78
C PHE A 27 -18.59 5.52 0.08
N LEU A 28 -17.92 4.38 0.01
CA LEU A 28 -18.47 3.14 -0.57
C LEU A 28 -19.68 2.62 0.21
N GLU A 29 -19.62 2.66 1.55
CA GLU A 29 -20.74 2.26 2.40
C GLU A 29 -21.98 3.14 2.23
N ARG A 30 -21.81 4.45 2.02
CA ARG A 30 -22.93 5.36 1.70
C ARG A 30 -23.58 5.04 0.36
N MET A 31 -22.87 4.39 -0.55
CA MET A 31 -23.40 3.92 -1.82
C MET A 31 -24.08 2.54 -1.70
N GLY A 32 -24.06 1.92 -0.51
CA GLY A 32 -24.68 0.61 -0.25
C GLY A 32 -23.75 -0.59 -0.41
N PHE A 33 -22.45 -0.36 -0.62
CA PHE A 33 -21.45 -1.42 -0.74
C PHE A 33 -20.82 -1.75 0.62
N LYS A 34 -20.29 -2.96 0.78
CA LYS A 34 -19.43 -3.32 1.91
C LYS A 34 -18.02 -2.83 1.64
N ALA A 35 -17.36 -2.26 2.65
CA ALA A 35 -15.97 -1.85 2.55
C ALA A 35 -15.20 -2.20 3.83
N ALA A 36 -13.97 -2.66 3.68
CA ALA A 36 -13.06 -2.96 4.78
C ALA A 36 -11.70 -2.32 4.51
N THR A 37 -11.21 -1.52 5.45
CA THR A 37 -9.90 -0.91 5.39
C THR A 37 -8.84 -1.89 5.89
N LEU A 38 -7.78 -2.13 5.14
CA LEU A 38 -6.68 -2.96 5.62
C LEU A 38 -5.83 -2.20 6.68
N PRO A 39 -5.44 -2.86 7.79
CA PRO A 39 -4.60 -2.24 8.79
C PRO A 39 -3.20 -1.95 8.23
N LEU A 40 -2.74 -0.71 8.36
CA LEU A 40 -1.45 -0.28 7.80
C LEU A 40 -0.26 -0.51 8.73
N MET A 41 -0.53 -0.56 10.04
CA MET A 41 0.51 -0.68 11.06
C MET A 41 0.09 -1.47 12.30
N LEU A 42 -1.14 -1.30 12.80
CA LEU A 42 -1.64 -2.01 13.98
C LEU A 42 -3.16 -2.21 13.85
N PRO A 43 -3.74 -3.27 14.45
CA PRO A 43 -3.06 -4.42 15.04
C PRO A 43 -2.46 -5.32 13.95
N ILE A 44 -1.25 -5.83 14.16
CA ILE A 44 -0.62 -6.84 13.29
C ILE A 44 -0.50 -8.14 14.09
N GLU A 45 -0.93 -9.24 13.50
CA GLU A 45 -0.73 -10.55 14.11
C GLU A 45 0.76 -10.89 14.11
N MET A 46 1.30 -11.16 15.29
CA MET A 46 2.72 -11.51 15.51
C MET A 46 2.84 -12.88 16.17
N THR A 47 2.30 -13.91 15.52
CA THR A 47 2.41 -15.30 15.99
C THR A 47 3.75 -15.91 15.62
N ARG A 48 4.29 -16.77 16.50
CA ARG A 48 5.54 -17.52 16.23
C ARG A 48 5.41 -18.41 15.00
N ASP A 49 4.21 -18.92 14.75
CA ASP A 49 3.90 -19.80 13.62
C ASP A 49 3.99 -19.07 12.27
N ARG A 50 3.57 -17.80 12.22
CA ARG A 50 3.68 -16.93 11.04
C ARG A 50 5.04 -16.25 10.88
N LYS A 51 6.00 -16.51 11.79
CA LYS A 51 7.40 -16.03 11.73
C LYS A 51 7.55 -14.52 11.49
N GLY A 52 6.65 -13.69 12.02
CA GLY A 52 6.76 -12.24 11.91
C GLY A 52 5.43 -11.50 11.83
N MET A 53 5.48 -10.27 11.31
CA MET A 53 4.33 -9.41 11.06
C MET A 53 3.53 -9.97 9.88
N SER A 54 2.32 -10.48 10.14
CA SER A 54 1.42 -10.97 9.09
C SER A 54 0.17 -10.11 9.03
N GLY A 55 -0.04 -9.46 7.89
CA GLY A 55 -1.33 -8.85 7.55
C GLY A 55 -2.20 -9.82 6.74
N ASP A 56 -3.48 -9.52 6.63
CA ASP A 56 -4.43 -10.36 5.88
C ASP A 56 -4.12 -10.40 4.37
N LEU A 57 -3.62 -9.27 3.84
CA LEU A 57 -3.25 -9.13 2.43
C LEU A 57 -1.92 -8.40 2.27
N SER A 58 -1.18 -8.76 1.22
CA SER A 58 0.08 -8.09 0.89
C SER A 58 -0.16 -6.84 0.05
N LEU A 59 -0.07 -5.66 0.67
CA LEU A 59 -0.22 -4.37 -0.01
C LEU A 59 0.73 -4.21 -1.22
N LYS A 60 1.94 -4.79 -1.17
CA LYS A 60 2.88 -4.75 -2.30
C LYS A 60 2.37 -5.52 -3.51
N HIS A 61 1.79 -6.70 -3.31
CA HIS A 61 1.24 -7.50 -4.41
C HIS A 61 -0.06 -6.88 -4.95
N LEU A 62 -0.91 -6.33 -4.07
CA LEU A 62 -2.09 -5.58 -4.50
C LEU A 62 -1.70 -4.38 -5.38
N ALA A 63 -0.65 -3.65 -5.01
CA ALA A 63 -0.17 -2.54 -5.82
C ALA A 63 0.39 -2.97 -7.18
N VAL A 64 0.99 -4.16 -7.29
CA VAL A 64 1.40 -4.71 -8.58
C VAL A 64 0.18 -5.06 -9.43
N ALA A 65 -0.80 -5.77 -8.85
CA ALA A 65 -2.05 -6.15 -9.52
C ALA A 65 -2.83 -4.92 -10.02
N ALA A 66 -2.83 -3.83 -9.24
CA ALA A 66 -3.44 -2.54 -9.60
C ALA A 66 -2.59 -1.68 -10.55
N GLY A 67 -1.50 -2.21 -11.11
CA GLY A 67 -0.67 -1.49 -12.09
C GLY A 67 0.15 -0.33 -11.53
N LEU A 68 0.27 -0.18 -10.20
CA LEU A 68 0.98 0.95 -9.56
C LEU A 68 2.51 0.84 -9.69
N GLY A 69 3.04 -0.36 -9.97
CA GLY A 69 4.47 -0.58 -10.11
C GLY A 69 4.87 -2.04 -10.15
N LYS A 70 6.17 -2.32 -9.91
CA LYS A 70 6.74 -3.68 -9.89
C LYS A 70 7.59 -3.91 -8.65
N ILE A 71 7.66 -5.15 -8.17
CA ILE A 71 8.59 -5.51 -7.10
C ILE A 71 10.01 -5.59 -7.69
N GLY A 72 10.88 -4.70 -7.23
CA GLY A 72 12.28 -4.68 -7.64
C GLY A 72 13.10 -5.81 -7.01
N ARG A 73 14.34 -5.99 -7.47
CA ARG A 73 15.30 -6.95 -6.87
C ARG A 73 15.58 -6.68 -5.38
N ASN A 74 15.34 -5.46 -4.93
CA ASN A 74 15.44 -5.07 -3.52
C ASN A 74 14.20 -5.43 -2.67
N GLY A 75 13.20 -6.10 -3.26
CA GLY A 75 11.96 -6.50 -2.58
C GLY A 75 10.99 -5.36 -2.27
N LEU A 76 11.26 -4.15 -2.78
CA LEU A 76 10.39 -2.97 -2.64
C LEU A 76 9.55 -2.78 -3.90
N LEU A 77 8.36 -2.21 -3.73
CA LEU A 77 7.56 -1.75 -4.87
C LEU A 77 8.27 -0.55 -5.51
N LEU A 78 8.51 -0.61 -6.82
CA LEU A 78 9.06 0.46 -7.63
C LEU A 78 7.93 1.06 -8.46
N THR A 79 7.58 2.30 -8.18
CA THR A 79 6.61 3.09 -8.95
C THR A 79 7.33 3.93 -10.00
N LYS A 80 6.65 4.25 -11.12
CA LYS A 80 7.25 4.99 -12.24
C LYS A 80 7.71 6.40 -11.85
N GLN A 81 6.90 7.10 -11.03
CA GLN A 81 7.15 8.49 -10.66
C GLN A 81 7.99 8.64 -9.38
N PHE A 82 7.75 7.81 -8.37
CA PHE A 82 8.30 8.02 -7.02
C PHE A 82 9.36 6.97 -6.62
N GLY A 83 9.57 5.95 -7.46
CA GLY A 83 10.45 4.83 -7.15
C GLY A 83 9.94 4.06 -5.92
N PRO A 84 10.83 3.65 -5.00
CA PRO A 84 10.46 2.89 -3.80
C PRO A 84 9.95 3.74 -2.63
N ARG A 85 9.90 5.07 -2.75
CA ARG A 85 9.62 5.99 -1.63
C ARG A 85 8.12 6.25 -1.47
N VAL A 86 7.33 5.19 -1.44
CA VAL A 86 5.87 5.26 -1.29
C VAL A 86 5.41 4.43 -0.09
N ARG A 87 4.33 4.89 0.54
CA ARG A 87 3.56 4.13 1.51
C ARG A 87 2.26 3.68 0.83
N LEU A 88 1.80 2.48 1.17
CA LEU A 88 0.65 1.85 0.52
C LEU A 88 -0.45 1.69 1.55
N ALA A 89 -1.69 1.77 1.06
CA ALA A 89 -2.90 1.47 1.80
C ALA A 89 -3.93 0.92 0.81
N ALA A 90 -4.92 0.17 1.29
CA ALA A 90 -5.96 -0.38 0.43
C ALA A 90 -7.29 -0.54 1.18
N VAL A 91 -8.37 -0.44 0.41
CA VAL A 91 -9.74 -0.71 0.83
C VAL A 91 -10.25 -1.89 0.01
N VAL A 92 -10.77 -2.90 0.68
CA VAL A 92 -11.43 -4.05 0.07
C VAL A 92 -12.93 -3.77 0.03
N THR A 93 -13.58 -4.01 -1.11
CA THR A 93 -15.01 -3.75 -1.27
C THR A 93 -15.66 -4.77 -2.19
N ASP A 94 -16.98 -4.94 -2.07
CA ASP A 94 -17.82 -5.70 -3.00
C ASP A 94 -18.42 -4.83 -4.13
N ALA A 95 -18.04 -3.55 -4.20
CA ALA A 95 -18.38 -2.71 -5.33
C ALA A 95 -17.77 -3.24 -6.63
N GLU A 96 -18.55 -3.23 -7.71
CA GLU A 96 -18.07 -3.63 -9.03
C GLU A 96 -17.21 -2.50 -9.61
N LEU A 97 -15.89 -2.73 -9.66
CA LEU A 97 -14.91 -1.80 -10.17
C LEU A 97 -14.28 -2.36 -11.45
N ILE A 98 -14.00 -1.49 -12.41
CA ILE A 98 -13.20 -1.86 -13.58
C ILE A 98 -11.76 -2.11 -13.08
N PRO A 99 -11.22 -3.33 -13.20
CA PRO A 99 -9.89 -3.63 -12.70
C PRO A 99 -8.83 -2.99 -13.59
N ASP A 100 -7.78 -2.47 -12.96
CA ASP A 100 -6.54 -2.17 -13.65
C ASP A 100 -5.78 -3.46 -13.99
N HIS A 101 -4.77 -3.32 -14.85
CA HIS A 101 -3.87 -4.41 -15.23
C HIS A 101 -2.46 -4.18 -14.71
N GLU A 102 -1.75 -5.28 -14.47
CA GLU A 102 -0.34 -5.23 -14.14
C GLU A 102 0.45 -4.45 -15.20
N MET A 103 1.41 -3.65 -14.73
CA MET A 103 2.23 -2.84 -15.62
C MET A 103 3.10 -3.74 -16.51
N SER A 104 3.08 -3.54 -17.82
CA SER A 104 3.87 -4.33 -18.77
C SER A 104 5.38 -4.11 -18.61
N ASP A 105 6.21 -5.07 -19.06
CA ASP A 105 7.68 -4.94 -19.04
C ASP A 105 8.22 -3.86 -19.98
N GLU A 106 7.41 -3.42 -20.95
CA GLU A 106 7.75 -2.37 -21.90
C GLU A 106 7.83 -0.97 -21.26
N HIS A 107 7.28 -0.82 -20.05
CA HIS A 107 7.34 0.42 -19.26
C HIS A 107 8.26 0.24 -18.05
N PRO A 108 9.59 0.25 -18.22
CA PRO A 108 10.51 -0.02 -17.14
C PRO A 108 10.40 1.06 -16.05
N VAL A 109 10.10 0.62 -14.82
CA VAL A 109 10.27 1.42 -13.61
C VAL A 109 11.76 1.59 -13.34
N ARG A 110 12.37 2.58 -14.00
CA ARG A 110 13.72 3.00 -13.64
C ARG A 110 13.63 3.63 -12.26
N ALA A 111 14.28 3.02 -11.27
CA ALA A 111 14.61 3.71 -10.04
C ALA A 111 15.47 4.92 -10.45
N VAL A 112 14.88 6.11 -10.46
CA VAL A 112 15.63 7.35 -10.63
C VAL A 112 16.56 7.42 -9.43
N LEU A 113 17.80 6.99 -9.63
CA LEU A 113 18.90 7.29 -8.73
C LEU A 113 19.02 8.81 -8.76
N PRO A 114 18.88 9.50 -7.61
CA PRO A 114 19.17 10.93 -7.59
C PRO A 114 20.64 11.11 -7.99
N ALA A 115 20.89 12.05 -8.90
CA ALA A 115 22.22 12.53 -9.26
C ALA A 115 22.87 13.28 -8.09
#